data_AF-A0A365ZK82-F1
#
_entry.id   AF-A0A365ZK82-F1
#
_cell.length_a   1.000
_cell.length_b   1.000
_cell.length_c   1.000
_cell.angle_alpha   90.00
_cell.angle_beta   90.00
_cell.angle_gamma   90.00
#
_symmetry.space_group_name_H-M   'P 1'
#
loop_
_entity.id
_entity.type
_entity.pdbx_description
1 polymer ?
#
loop_
_entity_poly.entity_id
_entity_poly.type
_entity_poly.pdbx_seq_one_letter_code
_entity_poly.pdbx_strand_id
1 'polypeptide(L)' 'MPPERIDRLGRTLTAAGVRHRAGVYPGAEHGFAQADTISYDVEAAGRHWAALLDLLRRAL' A
#
# COMPACT_ATOMS: atom_id res chain seq x y z
N MET A 1 -1.04 -9.19 7.22
CA MET A 1 0.36 -9.67 7.17
C MET A 1 1.03 -9.35 8.50
N PRO A 2 1.80 -10.26 9.11
CA PRO A 2 2.51 -9.97 10.36
C PRO A 2 3.49 -8.78 10.22
N PRO A 3 3.64 -7.92 11.25
CA PRO A 3 4.49 -6.73 11.20
C PRO A 3 5.95 -7.03 10.82
N GLU A 4 6.49 -8.17 11.25
CA GLU A 4 7.89 -8.56 11.01
C GLU A 4 8.15 -8.78 9.51
N ARG A 5 7.14 -9.24 8.76
CA ARG A 5 7.24 -9.41 7.31
C ARG A 5 7.19 -8.08 6.56
N ILE A 6 6.39 -7.12 7.05
CA ILE A 6 6.34 -5.74 6.51
C ILE A 6 7.71 -5.08 6.65
N ASP A 7 8.26 -5.17 7.86
CA ASP A 7 9.55 -4.61 8.22
C ASP A 7 10.71 -5.27 7.44
N ARG A 8 10.71 -6.60 7.33
CA ARG A 8 11.68 -7.32 6.50
C ARG A 8 11.63 -6.87 5.03
N LEU A 9 10.44 -6.75 4.45
CA LEU A 9 10.29 -6.28 3.07
C LEU A 9 10.84 -4.87 2.88
N GLY A 10 10.49 -3.94 3.77
CA GLY A 10 10.99 -2.57 3.74
C GLY A 10 12.51 -2.50 3.81
N ARG A 11 13.13 -3.22 4.75
CA ARG A 11 14.60 -3.30 4.85
C ARG A 11 15.25 -3.87 3.60
N THR A 12 14.69 -4.92 3.01
CA THR A 12 15.23 -5.53 1.79
C THR A 12 15.18 -4.56 0.61
N LEU A 13 14.07 -3.83 0.42
CA LEU A 13 13.95 -2.82 -0.64
C LEU A 13 14.94 -1.66 -0.45
N THR A 14 15.12 -1.19 0.79
CA THR A 14 16.14 -0.17 1.13
C THR A 14 17.55 -0.67 0.83
N ALA A 15 17.91 -1.86 1.28
CA ALA A 15 19.25 -2.43 1.08
C ALA A 15 19.58 -2.65 -0.40
N ALA A 16 18.56 -2.93 -1.23
CA ALA A 16 18.71 -3.06 -2.67
C ALA A 16 18.78 -1.71 -3.42
N GLY A 17 18.72 -0.58 -2.72
CA GLY A 17 18.73 0.75 -3.33
C GLY A 17 17.46 1.11 -4.10
N VAL A 18 16.36 0.38 -3.88
CA VAL A 18 15.09 0.62 -4.57
C VAL A 18 14.40 1.84 -3.97
N ARG A 19 14.09 2.84 -4.81
CA ARG A 19 13.24 3.96 -4.40
C ARG A 19 11.81 3.47 -4.19
N HIS A 20 11.35 3.43 -2.95
CA HIS A 20 10.04 2.88 -2.59
C HIS A 20 9.35 3.69 -1.49
N ARG A 21 8.05 3.44 -1.32
CA ARG A 21 7.25 3.85 -0.18
C ARG A 21 6.37 2.67 0.21
N ALA A 22 6.37 2.29 1.49
CA ALA A 22 5.53 1.24 2.04
C ALA A 22 4.75 1.79 3.25
N GLY A 23 3.53 1.33 3.45
CA GLY A 23 2.67 1.77 4.54
C GLY A 23 1.53 0.79 4.81
N VAL A 24 0.98 0.87 6.01
CA VAL A 24 -0.19 0.08 6.44
C VAL A 24 -1.39 1.01 6.48
N TYR A 25 -2.55 0.51 6.03
CA TYR A 25 -3.85 1.16 6.21
C TYR A 25 -4.46 0.56 7.48
N PRO A 26 -4.45 1.26 8.63
CA PRO A 26 -4.97 0.70 9.87
C PRO A 26 -6.46 0.38 9.74
N GLY A 27 -6.88 -0.80 10.21
CA GLY A 27 -8.27 -1.24 10.15
C GLY A 27 -8.73 -1.81 8.80
N ALA A 28 -8.01 -1.54 7.70
CA ALA A 28 -8.38 -2.04 6.38
C ALA A 28 -7.99 -3.51 6.19
N GLU A 29 -8.96 -4.33 5.76
CA GLU A 29 -8.75 -5.75 5.50
C GLU A 29 -8.12 -6.01 4.12
N HIS A 30 -7.69 -7.25 3.88
CA HIS A 30 -7.26 -7.65 2.54
C HIS A 30 -8.42 -7.52 1.55
N GLY A 31 -8.19 -6.84 0.43
CA GLY A 31 -9.24 -6.53 -0.55
C GLY A 31 -9.88 -5.14 -0.40
N PHE A 32 -9.44 -4.31 0.55
CA PHE A 32 -10.07 -3.02 0.86
C PHE A 32 -10.29 -2.05 -0.31
N ALA A 33 -9.53 -2.17 -1.39
CA ALA A 33 -9.64 -1.27 -2.55
C ALA A 33 -10.65 -1.77 -3.61
N GLN A 34 -11.19 -2.97 -3.47
CA GLN A 34 -12.10 -3.60 -4.44
C GLN A 34 -13.55 -3.33 -4.04
N ALA A 35 -14.21 -2.42 -4.75
CA ALA A 35 -15.53 -1.88 -4.42
C ALA A 35 -16.66 -2.93 -4.40
N ASP A 36 -16.44 -4.08 -5.01
CA ASP A 36 -17.38 -5.20 -5.11
C ASP A 36 -17.15 -6.28 -4.04
N THR A 37 -16.30 -6.01 -3.03
CA THR A 37 -15.98 -6.97 -1.97
C THR A 37 -16.50 -6.52 -0.60
N ILE A 38 -16.70 -7.50 0.29
CA ILE A 38 -17.14 -7.28 1.69
C ILE A 38 -16.12 -6.40 2.45
N SER A 39 -14.85 -6.51 2.11
CA SER A 39 -13.75 -5.82 2.77
C SER A 39 -13.56 -4.39 2.27
N TYR A 40 -14.38 -3.91 1.33
CA TYR A 40 -14.27 -2.57 0.76
C TYR A 40 -14.31 -1.49 1.85
N ASP A 41 -13.27 -0.67 1.88
CA ASP A 41 -13.14 0.47 2.79
C ASP A 41 -12.92 1.73 1.95
N VAL A 42 -13.92 2.60 1.92
CA VAL A 42 -13.93 3.80 1.08
C VAL A 42 -12.79 4.78 1.40
N GLU A 43 -12.40 4.89 2.68
CA GLU A 43 -11.35 5.81 3.10
C GLU A 43 -9.97 5.26 2.73
N ALA A 44 -9.73 3.97 3.00
CA ALA A 44 -8.50 3.30 2.63
C ALA A 44 -8.34 3.22 1.11
N ALA A 45 -9.41 2.93 0.37
CA ALA A 45 -9.43 2.92 -1.10
C ALA A 45 -9.11 4.30 -1.67
N GLY A 46 -9.72 5.37 -1.15
CA GLY A 46 -9.44 6.74 -1.57
C GLY A 46 -7.97 7.12 -1.36
N ARG A 47 -7.41 6.83 -0.19
CA ARG A 47 -5.98 7.06 0.10
C ARG A 47 -5.06 6.21 -0.81
N HIS A 48 -5.44 4.97 -1.09
CA HIS A 48 -4.71 4.08 -2.00
C HIS A 48 -4.66 4.65 -3.42
N TRP A 49 -5.81 5.06 -3.97
CA TRP A 49 -5.85 5.63 -5.32
C TRP A 49 -5.09 6.95 -5.43
N ALA A 50 -5.17 7.82 -4.41
CA ALA A 50 -4.38 9.04 -4.37
C ALA A 50 -2.86 8.73 -4.45
N ALA A 51 -2.38 7.77 -3.65
CA ALA A 51 -0.97 7.38 -3.64
C ALA A 51 -0.51 6.71 -4.95
N LEU A 52 -1.36 5.86 -5.55
CA LEU A 52 -1.03 5.21 -6.82
C LEU A 52 -0.98 6.22 -7.97
N LEU A 53 -1.99 7.09 -8.08
CA LEU A 53 -2.01 8.09 -9.15
C LEU A 53 -0.87 9.10 -9.00
N ASP A 54 -0.50 9.48 -7.77
CA ASP A 54 0.70 10.25 -7.49
C ASP A 54 1.97 9.54 -7.97
N LEU A 55 2.10 8.22 -7.77
CA LEU A 55 3.21 7.43 -8.30
C LEU A 55 3.25 7.41 -9.83
N LEU A 56 2.11 7.18 -10.48
CA LEU A 56 2.04 7.11 -11.94
C LEU A 56 2.37 8.45 -12.58
N ARG A 57 1.86 9.57 -12.04
CA ARG A 57 2.14 10.92 -12.56
C ARG A 57 3.61 11.31 -12.58
N ARG A 58 4.44 10.75 -11.69
CA ARG A 58 5.88 11.04 -11.60
C ARG A 58 6.75 10.03 -12.35
N ALA A 59 6.18 8.94 -12.84
CA ALA A 59 6.90 7.81 -13.41
C ALA A 59 6.49 7.46 -14.85
N LEU A 60 5.37 8.00 -15.33
CA LEU A 60 4.87 7.92 -16.70
C LEU A 60 4.76 9.32 -17.28
#